data_AF-A0A2N3B8S0-F1
#
_entry.id   AF-A0A2N3B8S0-F1
#
_cell.length_a   1.000
_cell.length_b   1.000
_cell.length_c   1.000
_cell.angle_alpha   90.00
_cell.angle_beta   90.00
_cell.angle_gamma   90.00
#
_symmetry.space_group_name_H-M   'P 1'
#
loop_
_entity.id
_entity.type
_entity.pdbx_description
1 polymer ?
#
loop_
_entity_poly.entity_id
_entity_poly.type
_entity_poly.pdbx_seq_one_letter_code
_entity_poly.pdbx_strand_id
1 'polypeptide(L)'
;MNPIPLSRRLAAEFIGTALIVSVFVGSGVMAAKLAGEHYAAALLGNSIATGAAVYAILSALAPVSAMFNPAMTLVARLAGWISTSDAIAYMIAQVAGAVAGVSLVHLMYGMPIVQSSAAVPLVPNLWLAEGLATFTLFFTILSLLRSTPDRVAGAVSLYVIAAFWFTASLNPAVVIGRMLTATFDGIARADVPALIVAEFAGALLAAGAVRWLYEQPAAVPVSGEPAKA
;
A
#
# COMPACT_ATOMS: atom_id res chain seq x y z
N MET A 1 21.62 -1.45 -19.28
CA MET A 1 20.31 -2.13 -19.50
C MET A 1 19.32 -1.07 -19.93
N ASN A 2 18.56 -1.32 -21.00
CA ASN A 2 17.50 -0.39 -21.40
C ASN A 2 16.43 -0.33 -20.30
N PRO A 3 15.83 0.86 -20.06
CA PRO A 3 14.75 0.97 -19.10
C PRO A 3 13.59 0.04 -19.49
N ILE A 4 12.94 -0.56 -18.49
CA ILE A 4 11.81 -1.45 -18.72
C ILE A 4 10.67 -0.65 -19.37
N PRO A 5 10.06 -1.14 -20.47
CA PRO A 5 8.97 -0.44 -21.14
C PRO A 5 7.79 -0.15 -20.20
N LEU A 6 7.17 1.02 -20.37
CA LEU A 6 6.02 1.44 -19.55
C LEU A 6 4.89 0.41 -19.53
N SER A 7 4.58 -0.23 -20.67
CA SER A 7 3.53 -1.25 -20.74
C SER A 7 3.76 -2.43 -19.79
N ARG A 8 5.02 -2.88 -19.64
CA ARG A 8 5.38 -3.97 -18.72
C ARG A 8 5.31 -3.53 -17.27
N ARG A 9 5.73 -2.30 -16.99
CA ARG A 9 5.63 -1.67 -15.67
C ARG A 9 4.16 -1.53 -15.24
N LEU A 10 3.29 -1.03 -16.12
CA LEU A 10 1.85 -0.93 -15.87
C LEU A 10 1.18 -2.30 -15.69
N ALA A 11 1.56 -3.30 -16.48
CA ALA A 11 1.09 -4.66 -16.30
C ALA A 11 1.50 -5.23 -14.93
N ALA A 12 2.74 -4.97 -14.49
CA ALA A 12 3.18 -5.37 -13.16
C ALA A 12 2.37 -4.66 -12.06
N GLU A 13 2.14 -3.35 -12.16
CA GLU A 13 1.29 -2.60 -11.22
C GLU A 13 -0.14 -3.16 -11.14
N PHE A 14 -0.77 -3.42 -12.28
CA PHE A 14 -2.10 -4.03 -12.33
C PHE A 14 -2.13 -5.44 -11.72
N ILE A 15 -1.23 -6.32 -12.17
CA ILE A 15 -1.18 -7.72 -11.72
C ILE A 15 -0.86 -7.80 -10.23
N GLY A 16 0.14 -7.03 -9.77
CA GLY A 16 0.55 -7.02 -8.38
C GLY A 16 -0.57 -6.54 -7.46
N THR A 17 -1.24 -5.42 -7.78
CA THR A 17 -2.38 -4.97 -7.00
C THR A 17 -3.56 -5.95 -7.05
N ALA A 18 -3.87 -6.53 -8.21
CA ALA A 18 -4.94 -7.53 -8.33
C ALA A 18 -4.68 -8.77 -7.47
N LEU A 19 -3.46 -9.30 -7.47
CA LEU A 19 -3.09 -10.46 -6.66
C LEU A 19 -3.12 -10.14 -5.15
N ILE A 20 -2.57 -8.99 -4.74
CA ILE A 20 -2.61 -8.56 -3.33
C ILE A 20 -4.05 -8.43 -2.85
N VAL A 21 -4.90 -7.73 -3.61
CA VAL A 21 -6.31 -7.53 -3.24
C VAL A 21 -7.10 -8.84 -3.28
N SER A 22 -6.79 -9.74 -4.21
CA SER A 22 -7.44 -11.07 -4.25
C SER A 22 -7.12 -11.89 -3.00
N VAL A 23 -5.86 -11.91 -2.54
CA VAL A 23 -5.51 -12.62 -1.32
C VAL A 23 -6.11 -11.94 -0.10
N PHE A 24 -6.03 -10.61 -0.02
CA PHE A 24 -6.63 -9.84 1.07
C PHE A 24 -8.12 -10.15 1.25
N VAL A 25 -8.94 -9.88 0.24
CA VAL A 25 -10.40 -10.10 0.35
C VAL A 25 -10.73 -11.60 0.38
N GLY A 26 -10.02 -12.42 -0.40
CA GLY A 26 -10.29 -13.85 -0.49
C GLY A 26 -9.97 -14.60 0.80
N SER A 27 -8.89 -14.21 1.49
CA SER A 27 -8.55 -14.77 2.79
C SER A 27 -9.47 -14.26 3.89
N GLY A 28 -9.92 -12.99 3.85
CA GLY A 28 -10.96 -12.49 4.75
C GLY A 28 -12.29 -13.23 4.62
N VAL A 29 -12.74 -13.52 3.40
CA VAL A 29 -13.92 -14.37 3.14
C VAL A 29 -13.76 -15.77 3.75
N MET A 30 -12.63 -16.44 3.50
CA MET A 30 -12.40 -17.79 4.04
C MET A 30 -12.27 -17.77 5.57
N ALA A 31 -11.54 -16.81 6.11
CA ALA A 31 -11.30 -16.69 7.54
C ALA A 31 -12.61 -16.44 8.29
N ALA A 32 -13.48 -15.57 7.78
CA ALA A 32 -14.82 -15.35 8.34
C ALA A 32 -15.69 -16.63 8.29
N LYS A 33 -15.62 -17.41 7.19
CA LYS A 33 -16.36 -18.69 7.08
C LYS A 33 -15.87 -19.73 8.08
N LEU A 34 -14.57 -19.84 8.28
CA LEU A 34 -13.97 -20.86 9.15
C LEU A 34 -14.02 -20.50 10.63
N ALA A 35 -13.91 -19.22 10.97
CA ALA A 35 -13.82 -18.79 12.36
C ALA A 35 -15.17 -18.77 13.09
N GLY A 36 -16.30 -18.82 12.38
CA GLY A 36 -17.62 -18.66 12.99
C GLY A 36 -17.71 -17.34 13.76
N GLU A 37 -18.01 -17.39 15.06
CA GLU A 37 -18.09 -16.20 15.92
C GLU A 37 -16.72 -15.73 16.46
N HIS A 38 -15.63 -16.42 16.15
CA HIS A 38 -14.29 -16.08 16.64
C HIS A 38 -13.59 -15.03 15.77
N TYR A 39 -14.07 -13.79 15.78
CA TYR A 39 -13.54 -12.70 14.94
C TYR A 39 -12.02 -12.48 15.04
N ALA A 40 -11.41 -12.69 16.21
CA ALA A 40 -9.97 -12.57 16.40
C ALA A 40 -9.19 -13.62 15.59
N ALA A 41 -9.72 -14.84 15.46
CA ALA A 41 -9.12 -15.89 14.63
C ALA A 41 -9.25 -15.56 13.14
N ALA A 42 -10.39 -14.99 12.72
CA ALA A 42 -10.57 -14.52 11.36
C ALA A 42 -9.56 -13.42 11.00
N LEU A 43 -9.42 -12.43 11.90
CA LEU A 43 -8.46 -11.33 11.73
C LEU A 43 -7.01 -11.83 11.67
N LEU A 44 -6.63 -12.75 12.57
CA LEU A 44 -5.30 -13.35 12.58
C LEU A 44 -5.01 -14.11 11.27
N GLY A 45 -5.94 -14.94 10.81
CA GLY A 45 -5.77 -15.68 9.54
C GLY A 45 -5.64 -14.75 8.33
N ASN A 46 -6.50 -13.74 8.24
CA ASN A 46 -6.48 -12.75 7.16
C ASN A 46 -5.19 -11.92 7.16
N SER A 47 -4.75 -11.44 8.33
CA SER A 47 -3.52 -10.64 8.46
C SER A 47 -2.27 -11.40 8.02
N ILE A 48 -2.09 -12.65 8.47
CA ILE A 48 -0.94 -13.49 8.09
C ILE A 48 -0.97 -13.79 6.59
N ALA A 49 -2.13 -14.17 6.04
CA ALA A 49 -2.26 -14.46 4.62
C ALA A 49 -1.94 -13.24 3.75
N THR A 50 -2.47 -12.07 4.12
CA THR A 50 -2.22 -10.82 3.40
C THR A 50 -0.76 -10.39 3.50
N GLY A 51 -0.17 -10.43 4.69
CA GLY A 51 1.25 -10.13 4.88
C GLY A 51 2.17 -11.04 4.08
N ALA A 52 1.90 -12.34 4.05
CA ALA A 52 2.68 -13.31 3.27
C ALA A 52 2.56 -13.06 1.76
N ALA A 53 1.36 -12.76 1.26
CA ALA A 53 1.17 -12.42 -0.15
C ALA A 53 1.87 -11.12 -0.53
N VAL A 54 1.78 -10.09 0.32
CA VAL A 54 2.50 -8.82 0.13
C VAL A 54 4.01 -9.09 0.01
N TYR A 55 4.61 -9.87 0.92
CA TYR A 55 6.02 -10.23 0.82
C TYR A 55 6.37 -10.90 -0.51
N ALA A 56 5.62 -11.94 -0.87
CA ALA A 56 5.88 -12.74 -2.06
C ALA A 56 5.73 -11.91 -3.35
N ILE A 57 4.65 -11.14 -3.47
CA ILE A 57 4.33 -10.37 -4.67
C ILE A 57 5.27 -9.17 -4.84
N LEU A 58 5.57 -8.44 -3.76
CA LEU A 58 6.55 -7.35 -3.80
C LEU A 58 7.92 -7.90 -4.23
N SER A 59 8.37 -9.00 -3.62
CA SER A 59 9.67 -9.59 -3.95
C SER A 59 9.75 -10.08 -5.39
N ALA A 60 8.68 -10.70 -5.90
CA ALA A 60 8.64 -11.25 -7.25
C ALA A 60 8.59 -10.16 -8.34
N LEU A 61 7.87 -9.08 -8.10
CA LEU A 61 7.64 -8.03 -9.11
C LEU A 61 8.55 -6.81 -8.94
N ALA A 62 9.30 -6.68 -7.83
CA ALA A 62 10.26 -5.61 -7.61
C ALA A 62 11.24 -5.36 -8.78
N PRO A 63 11.77 -6.39 -9.49
CA PRO A 63 12.62 -6.16 -10.65
C PRO A 63 11.93 -5.46 -11.84
N VAL A 64 10.59 -5.39 -11.86
CA VAL A 64 9.79 -4.78 -12.92
C VAL A 64 9.11 -3.48 -12.45
N SER A 65 8.23 -3.60 -11.45
CA SER A 65 7.54 -2.50 -10.76
C SER A 65 6.83 -3.05 -9.53
N ALA A 66 6.93 -2.36 -8.39
CA ALA A 66 6.31 -2.80 -7.15
C ALA A 66 5.85 -1.64 -6.25
N MET A 67 5.16 -0.65 -6.82
CA MET A 67 4.53 0.41 -6.00
C MET A 67 3.20 -0.07 -5.43
N PHE A 68 2.35 -0.65 -6.28
CA PHE A 68 1.03 -1.24 -5.99
C PHE A 68 0.07 -0.36 -5.16
N ASN A 69 0.38 0.92 -5.03
CA ASN A 69 -0.22 1.84 -4.08
C ASN A 69 -0.17 3.28 -4.64
N PRO A 70 -1.32 3.95 -4.81
CA PRO A 70 -1.35 5.33 -5.29
C PRO A 70 -0.56 6.31 -4.40
N ALA A 71 -0.55 6.13 -3.08
CA ALA A 71 0.24 6.96 -2.17
C ALA A 71 1.75 6.80 -2.42
N MET A 72 2.22 5.57 -2.70
CA MET A 72 3.62 5.30 -3.04
C MET A 72 3.98 5.88 -4.39
N THR A 73 3.06 5.83 -5.34
CA THR A 73 3.20 6.43 -6.67
C THR A 73 3.32 7.95 -6.58
N LEU A 74 2.53 8.61 -5.72
CA LEU A 74 2.64 10.04 -5.48
C LEU A 74 3.99 10.40 -4.86
N VAL A 75 4.44 9.67 -3.83
CA VAL A 75 5.75 9.89 -3.19
C VAL A 75 6.88 9.71 -4.20
N ALA A 76 6.84 8.66 -5.03
CA ALA A 76 7.81 8.43 -6.09
C ALA A 76 7.83 9.58 -7.11
N ARG A 77 6.66 10.10 -7.48
CA ARG A 77 6.56 11.27 -8.36
C ARG A 77 7.18 12.51 -7.73
N LEU A 78 6.86 12.80 -6.46
CA LEU A 78 7.40 13.98 -5.76
C LEU A 78 8.90 13.88 -5.50
N ALA A 79 9.42 12.67 -5.32
CA ALA A 79 10.85 12.38 -5.22
C ALA A 79 11.58 12.41 -6.59
N GLY A 80 10.86 12.60 -7.69
CA GLY A 80 11.44 12.67 -9.04
C GLY A 80 11.82 11.31 -9.64
N TRP A 81 11.34 10.20 -9.09
CA TRP A 81 11.66 8.85 -9.57
C TRP A 81 10.90 8.47 -10.85
N ILE A 82 9.73 9.08 -11.06
CA ILE A 82 8.86 8.85 -12.22
C ILE A 82 8.27 10.17 -12.73
N SER A 83 7.89 10.20 -14.01
CA SER A 83 7.20 11.34 -14.62
C SER A 83 5.77 11.49 -14.10
N THR A 84 5.14 12.66 -14.28
CA THR A 84 3.72 12.85 -13.93
C THR A 84 2.80 11.93 -14.73
N SER A 85 3.10 11.71 -16.02
CA SER A 85 2.31 10.82 -16.89
C SER A 85 2.39 9.37 -16.44
N ASP A 86 3.60 8.90 -16.07
CA ASP A 86 3.80 7.57 -15.53
C ASP A 86 3.03 7.41 -14.22
N ALA A 87 3.10 8.40 -13.33
CA ALA A 87 2.40 8.37 -12.05
C ALA A 87 0.88 8.23 -12.21
N ILE A 88 0.27 8.99 -13.12
CA ILE A 88 -1.17 8.88 -13.42
C ILE A 88 -1.50 7.48 -13.97
N ALA A 89 -0.71 6.99 -14.93
CA ALA A 89 -0.93 5.67 -15.52
C ALA A 89 -0.79 4.54 -14.49
N TYR A 90 0.17 4.66 -13.59
CA TYR A 90 0.38 3.74 -12.47
C TYR A 90 -0.83 3.69 -11.54
N MET A 91 -1.32 4.85 -11.08
CA MET A 91 -2.48 4.93 -10.20
C MET A 91 -3.73 4.32 -10.85
N ILE A 92 -3.95 4.56 -12.14
CA ILE A 92 -5.04 3.93 -12.91
C ILE A 92 -4.88 2.41 -12.93
N ALA A 93 -3.68 1.90 -13.23
CA ALA A 93 -3.40 0.47 -13.27
C ALA A 93 -3.62 -0.21 -11.89
N GLN A 94 -3.19 0.45 -10.81
CA GLN A 94 -3.38 -0.04 -9.44
C GLN A 94 -4.85 -0.10 -9.05
N VAL A 95 -5.62 0.97 -9.33
CA VAL A 95 -7.07 0.99 -9.05
C VAL A 95 -7.80 -0.06 -9.87
N ALA A 96 -7.50 -0.17 -11.16
CA ALA A 96 -8.05 -1.22 -12.01
C ALA A 96 -7.70 -2.62 -11.51
N GLY A 97 -6.46 -2.82 -11.03
CA GLY A 97 -6.00 -4.05 -10.40
C GLY A 97 -6.80 -4.38 -9.14
N ALA A 98 -7.04 -3.41 -8.26
CA ALA A 98 -7.84 -3.61 -7.05
C ALA A 98 -9.29 -4.02 -7.38
N VAL A 99 -9.92 -3.35 -8.34
CA VAL A 99 -11.27 -3.72 -8.82
C VAL A 99 -11.28 -5.15 -9.38
N ALA A 100 -10.28 -5.50 -10.19
CA ALA A 100 -10.14 -6.84 -10.75
C ALA A 100 -9.92 -7.89 -9.65
N GLY A 101 -9.10 -7.61 -8.64
CA GLY A 101 -8.84 -8.51 -7.53
C GLY A 101 -10.10 -8.84 -6.72
N VAL A 102 -10.90 -7.82 -6.37
CA VAL A 102 -12.20 -8.01 -5.71
C VAL A 102 -13.14 -8.86 -6.58
N SER A 103 -13.21 -8.51 -7.87
CA SER A 103 -14.07 -9.21 -8.83
C SER A 103 -13.69 -10.69 -8.96
N LEU A 104 -12.39 -11.02 -8.96
CA LEU A 104 -11.89 -12.39 -8.98
C LEU A 104 -12.33 -13.17 -7.73
N VAL A 105 -12.24 -12.56 -6.55
CA VAL A 105 -12.69 -13.18 -5.30
C VAL A 105 -14.20 -13.44 -5.35
N HIS A 106 -14.98 -12.49 -5.85
CA HIS A 106 -16.42 -12.68 -6.01
C HIS A 106 -16.73 -13.88 -6.91
N LEU A 107 -16.03 -13.99 -8.04
CA LEU A 107 -16.15 -15.16 -8.93
C LEU A 107 -15.74 -16.46 -8.24
N MET A 108 -14.59 -16.49 -7.56
CA MET A 108 -14.06 -17.68 -6.87
C MET A 108 -15.02 -18.24 -5.83
N TYR A 109 -15.79 -17.37 -5.17
CA TYR A 109 -16.75 -17.75 -4.13
C TYR A 109 -18.22 -17.75 -4.59
N GLY A 110 -18.48 -17.59 -5.89
CA GLY A 110 -19.84 -17.61 -6.44
C GLY A 110 -20.73 -16.46 -5.97
N MET A 111 -20.13 -15.30 -5.66
CA MET A 111 -20.83 -14.09 -5.22
C MET A 111 -21.13 -13.16 -6.42
N PRO A 112 -22.10 -12.24 -6.31
CA PRO A 112 -22.31 -11.21 -7.33
C PRO A 112 -21.01 -10.40 -7.55
N ILE A 113 -20.62 -10.19 -8.81
CA ILE A 113 -19.36 -9.48 -9.13
C ILE A 113 -19.44 -8.03 -8.67
N VAL A 114 -20.56 -7.35 -8.95
CA VAL A 114 -20.80 -5.98 -8.52
C VAL A 114 -21.54 -6.03 -7.18
N GLN A 115 -20.87 -5.57 -6.13
CA GLN A 115 -21.47 -5.36 -4.82
C GLN A 115 -21.25 -3.93 -4.37
N SER A 116 -22.13 -3.50 -3.46
CA SER A 116 -21.89 -2.31 -2.66
C SER A 116 -21.52 -2.78 -1.27
N SER A 117 -20.47 -2.23 -0.68
CA SER A 117 -20.19 -2.53 0.72
C SER A 117 -21.37 -2.09 1.60
N ALA A 118 -21.78 -2.98 2.50
CA ALA A 118 -22.80 -2.73 3.51
C ALA A 118 -22.18 -2.40 4.89
N ALA A 119 -20.88 -2.09 4.91
CA ALA A 119 -20.19 -1.74 6.15
C ALA A 119 -20.78 -0.47 6.77
N VAL A 120 -20.81 -0.45 8.10
CA VAL A 120 -21.24 0.71 8.88
C VAL A 120 -20.16 1.79 8.78
N PRO A 121 -20.52 3.08 8.61
CA PRO A 121 -19.56 4.17 8.59
C PRO A 121 -18.67 4.20 9.83
N LEU A 122 -17.40 4.50 9.62
CA LEU A 122 -16.40 4.57 10.68
C LEU A 122 -16.64 5.77 11.59
N VAL A 123 -16.25 5.64 12.85
CA VAL A 123 -16.11 6.79 13.74
C VAL A 123 -14.89 7.62 13.31
N PRO A 124 -14.96 8.97 13.31
CA PRO A 124 -13.91 9.81 12.73
C PRO A 124 -12.49 9.61 13.29
N ASN A 125 -12.36 9.17 14.55
CA ASN A 125 -11.06 8.86 15.14
C ASN A 125 -10.34 7.68 14.46
N LEU A 126 -11.04 6.81 13.71
CA LEU A 126 -10.40 5.75 12.94
C LEU A 126 -9.73 6.27 11.65
N TRP A 127 -10.07 7.48 11.19
CA TRP A 127 -9.32 8.12 10.11
C TRP A 127 -7.90 8.50 10.56
N LEU A 128 -7.73 8.85 11.85
CA LEU A 128 -6.40 9.05 12.44
C LEU A 128 -5.60 7.75 12.46
N ALA A 129 -6.25 6.61 12.73
CA ALA A 129 -5.59 5.31 12.71
C ALA A 129 -5.02 5.02 11.31
N GLU A 130 -5.81 5.21 10.24
CA GLU A 130 -5.37 5.01 8.85
C GLU A 130 -4.22 5.94 8.46
N GLY A 131 -4.28 7.22 8.86
CA GLY A 131 -3.20 8.17 8.64
C GLY A 131 -1.91 7.80 9.37
N LEU A 132 -1.99 7.44 10.66
CA LEU A 132 -0.84 7.02 11.46
C LEU A 132 -0.23 5.72 10.94
N ALA A 133 -1.06 4.79 10.49
CA ALA A 133 -0.59 3.52 9.98
C ALA A 133 0.13 3.72 8.63
N THR A 134 -0.45 4.53 7.76
CA THR A 134 0.18 4.86 6.48
C THR A 134 1.47 5.65 6.69
N PHE A 135 1.50 6.58 7.67
CA PHE A 135 2.73 7.26 8.07
C PHE A 135 3.81 6.25 8.47
N THR A 136 3.50 5.32 9.36
CA THR A 136 4.49 4.34 9.84
C THR A 136 4.99 3.45 8.70
N LEU A 137 4.09 2.95 7.85
CA LEU A 137 4.46 2.16 6.66
C LEU A 137 5.46 2.92 5.78
N PHE A 138 5.14 4.16 5.41
CA PHE A 138 5.96 4.96 4.52
C PHE A 138 7.25 5.41 5.17
N PHE A 139 7.22 5.72 6.47
CA PHE A 139 8.42 6.04 7.24
C PHE A 139 9.41 4.86 7.19
N THR A 140 8.92 3.64 7.40
CA THR A 140 9.71 2.42 7.29
C THR A 140 10.24 2.20 5.87
N ILE A 141 9.37 2.26 4.85
CA ILE A 141 9.78 2.08 3.43
C ILE A 141 10.88 3.07 3.06
N LEU A 142 10.66 4.37 3.29
CA LEU A 142 11.57 5.41 2.85
C LEU A 142 12.88 5.40 3.63
N SER A 143 12.86 5.03 4.92
CA SER A 143 14.09 4.88 5.71
C SER A 143 14.94 3.68 5.24
N LEU A 144 14.30 2.56 4.90
CA LEU A 144 14.99 1.37 4.40
C LEU A 144 15.52 1.55 2.98
N LEU A 145 14.79 2.24 2.10
CA LEU A 145 15.26 2.56 0.74
C LEU A 145 16.58 3.35 0.72
N ARG A 146 16.93 4.03 1.82
CA ARG A 146 18.20 4.77 1.95
C ARG A 146 19.37 3.92 2.40
N SER A 147 19.12 2.75 3.00
CA SER A 147 20.14 1.98 3.71
C SER A 147 20.18 0.51 3.28
N THR A 148 19.04 -0.18 3.33
CA THR A 148 18.90 -1.62 3.04
C THR A 148 17.65 -1.87 2.18
N PRO A 149 17.67 -1.48 0.89
CA PRO A 149 16.50 -1.61 0.00
C PRO A 149 15.99 -3.05 -0.15
N ASP A 150 16.88 -4.03 -0.02
CA ASP A 150 16.59 -5.46 -0.03
C ASP A 150 15.62 -5.90 1.09
N ARG A 151 15.57 -5.15 2.21
CA ARG A 151 14.70 -5.44 3.35
C ARG A 151 13.30 -4.84 3.25
N VAL A 152 13.04 -3.99 2.24
CA VAL A 152 11.77 -3.25 2.12
C VAL A 152 10.57 -4.21 2.04
N ALA A 153 10.61 -5.23 1.20
CA ALA A 153 9.49 -6.18 1.05
C ALA A 153 9.16 -6.89 2.37
N GLY A 154 10.18 -7.32 3.12
CA GLY A 154 10.02 -7.95 4.43
C GLY A 154 9.42 -7.00 5.47
N ALA A 155 9.91 -5.76 5.52
CA ALA A 155 9.40 -4.77 6.45
C ALA A 155 7.95 -4.36 6.15
N VAL A 156 7.60 -4.17 4.87
CA VAL A 156 6.22 -3.90 4.45
C VAL A 156 5.29 -5.03 4.85
N SER A 157 5.70 -6.29 4.61
CA SER A 157 4.93 -7.47 5.00
C SER A 157 4.67 -7.54 6.50
N LEU A 158 5.72 -7.42 7.33
CA LEU A 158 5.58 -7.44 8.79
C LEU A 158 4.69 -6.30 9.29
N TYR A 159 4.83 -5.12 8.69
CA TYR A 159 4.00 -3.99 9.05
C TYR A 159 2.53 -4.20 8.68
N VAL A 160 2.25 -4.78 7.50
CA VAL A 160 0.88 -5.12 7.08
C VAL A 160 0.24 -6.10 8.07
N ILE A 161 0.95 -7.13 8.52
CA ILE A 161 0.45 -8.07 9.55
C ILE A 161 0.09 -7.31 10.83
N ALA A 162 0.98 -6.42 11.29
CA ALA A 162 0.75 -5.63 12.49
C ALA A 162 -0.41 -4.63 12.32
N ALA A 163 -0.53 -4.02 11.14
CA ALA A 163 -1.52 -2.99 10.87
C ALA A 163 -2.94 -3.51 11.04
N PHE A 164 -3.25 -4.72 10.54
CA PHE A 164 -4.59 -5.32 10.63
C PHE A 164 -5.21 -5.30 12.03
N TRP A 165 -4.39 -5.31 13.09
CA TRP A 165 -4.83 -5.27 14.48
C TRP A 165 -5.31 -3.90 14.96
N PHE A 166 -5.18 -2.86 14.15
CA PHE A 166 -5.73 -1.54 14.46
C PHE A 166 -6.32 -0.82 13.23
N THR A 167 -5.78 -1.02 12.01
CA THR A 167 -6.33 -0.51 10.75
C THR A 167 -5.77 -1.21 9.50
N ALA A 168 -6.50 -1.27 8.38
CA ALA A 168 -6.20 -2.27 7.34
C ALA A 168 -6.15 -1.79 5.87
N SER A 169 -6.18 -0.48 5.57
CA SER A 169 -6.18 -0.05 4.17
C SER A 169 -4.79 0.31 3.65
N LEU A 170 -4.13 1.30 4.25
CA LEU A 170 -2.77 1.78 3.93
C LEU A 170 -2.50 2.10 2.45
N ASN A 171 -3.53 2.16 1.61
CA ASN A 171 -3.45 2.11 0.17
C ASN A 171 -4.79 2.56 -0.46
N PRO A 172 -4.81 3.71 -1.17
CA PRO A 172 -6.03 4.22 -1.78
C PRO A 172 -6.70 3.27 -2.78
N ALA A 173 -5.92 2.45 -3.49
CA ALA A 173 -6.48 1.44 -4.40
C ALA A 173 -7.20 0.32 -3.63
N VAL A 174 -6.66 -0.08 -2.46
CA VAL A 174 -7.30 -1.07 -1.58
C VAL A 174 -8.58 -0.49 -0.98
N VAL A 175 -8.59 0.77 -0.52
CA VAL A 175 -9.81 1.45 -0.04
C VAL A 175 -10.92 1.40 -1.11
N ILE A 176 -10.56 1.72 -2.36
CA ILE A 176 -11.49 1.67 -3.50
C ILE A 176 -11.99 0.25 -3.76
N GLY A 177 -11.13 -0.77 -3.67
CA GLY A 177 -11.56 -2.17 -3.76
C GLY A 177 -12.53 -2.54 -2.64
N ARG A 178 -12.23 -2.16 -1.39
CA ARG A 178 -13.02 -2.48 -0.20
C ARG A 178 -14.44 -1.93 -0.25
N MET A 179 -14.69 -0.79 -0.92
CA MET A 179 -16.06 -0.29 -1.09
C MET A 179 -16.92 -1.11 -2.08
N LEU A 180 -16.31 -2.00 -2.86
CA LEU A 180 -16.95 -2.84 -3.86
C LEU A 180 -17.27 -4.26 -3.37
N THR A 181 -17.02 -4.57 -2.10
CA THR A 181 -17.33 -5.88 -1.49
C THR A 181 -18.19 -5.72 -0.24
N ALA A 182 -19.19 -6.59 -0.07
CA ALA A 182 -20.02 -6.67 1.15
C ALA A 182 -19.49 -7.73 2.15
N THR A 183 -18.24 -8.16 2.00
CA THR A 183 -17.60 -9.15 2.88
C THR A 183 -17.06 -8.51 4.16
N PHE A 184 -16.43 -9.32 5.03
CA PHE A 184 -15.73 -8.89 6.24
C PHE A 184 -14.77 -7.71 6.01
N ASP A 185 -14.17 -7.62 4.83
CA ASP A 185 -13.19 -6.57 4.48
C ASP A 185 -13.84 -5.29 3.91
N GLY A 186 -15.16 -5.20 3.83
CA GLY A 186 -15.85 -4.04 3.26
C GLY A 186 -15.61 -2.72 4.01
N ILE A 187 -15.68 -1.59 3.30
CA ILE A 187 -15.71 -0.23 3.88
C ILE A 187 -16.91 0.55 3.34
N ALA A 188 -17.55 1.34 4.22
CA ALA A 188 -18.65 2.22 3.84
C ALA A 188 -18.18 3.27 2.82
N ARG A 189 -18.95 3.45 1.74
CA ARG A 189 -18.61 4.42 0.67
C ARG A 189 -18.41 5.86 1.17
N ALA A 190 -19.10 6.23 2.25
CA ALA A 190 -19.00 7.55 2.85
C ALA A 190 -17.61 7.82 3.46
N ASP A 191 -16.90 6.78 3.90
CA ASP A 191 -15.56 6.91 4.50
C ASP A 191 -14.44 6.97 3.47
N VAL A 192 -14.67 6.43 2.26
CA VAL A 192 -13.65 6.31 1.21
C VAL A 192 -12.86 7.61 0.97
N PRO A 193 -13.50 8.79 0.82
CA PRO A 193 -12.76 10.03 0.62
C PRO A 193 -11.86 10.39 1.81
N ALA A 194 -12.36 10.25 3.05
CA ALA A 194 -11.62 10.59 4.26
C ALA A 194 -10.42 9.66 4.47
N LEU A 195 -10.59 8.36 4.18
CA LEU A 195 -9.51 7.37 4.28
C LEU A 195 -8.41 7.64 3.25
N ILE A 196 -8.77 7.88 2.00
CA ILE A 196 -7.79 8.21 0.94
C ILE A 196 -7.00 9.47 1.32
N VAL A 197 -7.68 10.51 1.84
CA VAL A 197 -7.00 11.73 2.31
C VAL A 197 -6.06 11.44 3.47
N ALA A 198 -6.48 10.63 4.44
CA ALA A 198 -5.65 10.23 5.58
C ALA A 198 -4.40 9.45 5.14
N GLU A 199 -4.53 8.52 4.19
CA GLU A 199 -3.43 7.74 3.64
C GLU A 199 -2.41 8.63 2.90
N PHE A 200 -2.88 9.52 2.02
CA PHE A 200 -2.00 10.48 1.35
C PHE A 200 -1.31 11.41 2.36
N ALA A 201 -2.04 11.93 3.35
CA ALA A 201 -1.48 12.78 4.39
C ALA A 201 -0.39 12.03 5.19
N GLY A 202 -0.66 10.80 5.61
CA GLY A 202 0.31 9.95 6.32
C GLY A 202 1.57 9.70 5.50
N ALA A 203 1.42 9.32 4.22
CA ALA A 203 2.53 9.08 3.30
C ALA A 203 3.40 10.34 3.09
N LEU A 204 2.78 11.50 2.89
CA LEU A 204 3.49 12.77 2.68
C LEU A 204 4.19 13.27 3.95
N LEU A 205 3.54 13.14 5.11
CA LEU A 205 4.14 13.47 6.41
C LEU A 205 5.36 12.57 6.68
N ALA A 206 5.27 11.27 6.37
CA ALA A 206 6.39 10.35 6.49
C ALA A 206 7.55 10.73 5.56
N ALA A 207 7.27 11.09 4.32
CA ALA A 207 8.29 11.56 3.39
C ALA A 207 9.00 12.84 3.88
N GLY A 208 8.24 13.79 4.44
CA GLY A 208 8.78 14.99 5.07
C GLY A 208 9.65 14.68 6.29
N ALA A 209 9.18 13.79 7.18
CA ALA A 209 9.89 13.38 8.38
C ALA A 209 11.21 12.66 8.06
N VAL A 210 11.19 11.71 7.13
CA VAL A 210 12.40 11.00 6.67
C VAL A 210 13.37 11.97 6.01
N ARG A 211 12.89 12.89 5.17
CA ARG A 211 13.76 13.91 4.58
C ARG A 211 14.45 14.73 5.68
N TRP A 212 13.69 15.25 6.63
CA TRP A 212 14.21 16.09 7.71
C TRP A 212 15.21 15.35 8.61
N LEU A 213 14.90 14.11 9.02
CA LEU A 213 15.78 13.32 9.90
C LEU A 213 17.11 12.95 9.26
N TYR A 214 17.14 12.80 7.93
CA TYR A 214 18.32 12.34 7.19
C TYR A 214 18.90 13.41 6.26
N GLU A 215 18.55 14.68 6.45
CA GLU A 215 19.26 15.81 5.84
C GLU A 215 20.68 15.85 6.41
N GLN A 216 21.69 15.67 5.56
CA GLN A 216 23.07 15.87 5.97
C GLN A 216 23.33 17.38 6.07
N PRO A 217 23.91 17.89 7.18
CA PRO A 217 24.36 19.27 7.23
C PRO A 217 25.31 19.54 6.05
N ALA A 218 25.14 20.68 5.38
CA ALA A 218 26.08 21.11 4.34
C ALA A 218 27.50 21.07 4.93
N ALA A 219 28.42 20.39 4.25
CA ALA A 219 29.82 20.38 4.65
C ALA A 219 30.28 21.83 4.77
N VAL A 220 30.68 22.25 5.99
CA VAL A 220 31.32 23.54 6.19
C VAL A 220 32.59 23.51 5.34
N PRO A 221 32.78 24.41 4.36
CA PRO A 221 34.03 24.48 3.64
C PRO A 221 35.13 24.71 4.66
N VAL A 222 36.05 23.76 4.81
CA VAL A 222 37.23 23.95 5.65
C VAL A 222 38.09 25.00 4.93
N SER A 223 37.92 26.27 5.30
CA SER A 223 38.79 27.35 4.86
C SER A 223 40.15 27.15 5.52
N GLY A 224 41.07 26.47 4.83
CA GLY A 224 42.40 26.26 5.40
C GLY A 224 43.27 25.26 4.67
N GLU A 225 43.42 25.36 3.35
CA GLU A 225 44.61 24.83 2.70
C GLU A 225 45.38 26.00 2.08
N PRO A 226 46.56 26.37 2.59
CA PRO A 226 47.37 27.42 2.00
C PRO A 226 47.89 26.95 0.63
N ALA A 227 47.80 27.83 -0.36
CA ALA A 227 48.33 27.62 -1.69
C ALA A 227 49.81 27.21 -1.60
N LYS A 228 50.14 26.02 -2.10
CA LYS A 228 51.54 25.64 -2.33
C LYS A 228 52.06 26.53 -3.48
N ALA A 229 53.04 27.34 -3.13
CA ALA A 229 53.88 28.10 -4.06
C ALA A 229 54.72 27.17 -4.94
#